data_AF-A0A1W9Q7N0-F1
#
_entry.id   AF-A0A1W9Q7N0-F1
#
_cell.length_a   1.000
_cell.length_b   1.000
_cell.length_c   1.000
_cell.angle_alpha   90.00
_cell.angle_beta   90.00
_cell.angle_gamma   90.00
#
_symmetry.space_group_name_H-M   'P 1'
#
loop_
_entity.id
_entity.type
_entity.pdbx_description
1 polymer ?
#
loop_
_entity_poly.entity_id
_entity_poly.type
_entity_poly.pdbx_seq_one_letter_code
_entity_poly.pdbx_strand_id
1 'polypeptide(L)'
;MGRTLGAALEGAVEWAMSYQSKSPDDRTVIMIVTDGDPEGCEQRVFYLMEHVARALDAGIQTFFIGFLGRNGEGLRQAQMDYLANAGGTERAYYITDGSSAKDDLLETLETIRGRTIECDFALPAATFAGDVVDPALVNVTYLPGSGPEVSFTKVKRAEDCGGSSSWFYDDEARPKRLHLCPEACDLVSGDSEARFRILVGCVSELK
;
A
#
# COMPACT_ATOMS: atom_id res chain seq x y z
N MET A 1 -16.82 24.40 -16.39
CA MET A 1 -15.48 24.69 -15.84
C MET A 1 -14.78 23.36 -15.78
N GLY A 2 -13.69 23.19 -16.53
CA GLY A 2 -13.16 21.86 -16.85
C GLY A 2 -12.57 21.15 -15.64
N ARG A 3 -12.95 19.88 -15.43
CA ARG A 3 -12.39 18.98 -14.43
C ARG A 3 -11.07 18.42 -14.97
N THR A 4 -9.95 19.06 -14.67
CA THR A 4 -8.64 18.72 -15.28
C THR A 4 -7.96 17.55 -14.58
N LEU A 5 -8.60 16.37 -14.57
CA LEU A 5 -8.00 15.14 -14.04
C LEU A 5 -6.64 14.83 -14.71
N GLY A 6 -6.52 15.06 -16.02
CA GLY A 6 -5.27 14.81 -16.74
C GLY A 6 -4.07 15.60 -16.20
N ALA A 7 -4.22 16.92 -16.03
CA ALA A 7 -3.14 17.76 -15.51
C ALA A 7 -2.77 17.42 -14.05
N ALA A 8 -3.77 17.08 -13.23
CA ALA A 8 -3.54 16.64 -11.85
C ALA A 8 -2.76 15.32 -11.80
N LEU A 9 -3.15 14.35 -12.65
CA LEU A 9 -2.50 13.05 -12.74
C LEU A 9 -1.06 13.17 -13.25
N GLU A 10 -0.83 13.97 -14.29
CA GLU A 10 0.51 14.22 -14.83
C GLU A 10 1.44 14.82 -13.77
N GLY A 11 0.98 15.86 -13.07
CA GLY A 11 1.76 16.49 -12.01
C GLY A 11 2.05 15.54 -10.85
N ALA A 12 1.09 14.68 -10.48
CA ALA A 12 1.29 13.66 -9.45
C ALA A 12 2.34 12.62 -9.85
N VAL A 13 2.30 12.14 -11.10
CA VAL A 13 3.29 11.20 -11.64
C VAL A 13 4.69 11.81 -11.65
N GLU A 14 4.85 13.02 -12.16
CA GLU A 14 6.15 13.69 -12.22
C GLU A 14 6.75 13.90 -10.82
N TRP A 15 5.93 14.36 -9.88
CA TRP A 15 6.37 14.55 -8.51
C TRP A 15 6.79 13.23 -7.85
N ALA A 16 5.95 12.20 -7.97
CA ALA A 16 6.20 10.89 -7.34
C ALA A 16 7.47 10.24 -7.87
N MET A 17 7.69 10.26 -9.20
CA MET A 17 8.91 9.74 -9.81
C MET A 17 10.16 10.50 -9.33
N SER A 18 10.09 11.83 -9.26
CA SER A 18 11.19 12.64 -8.74
C SER A 18 11.47 12.35 -7.27
N TYR A 19 10.45 12.20 -6.44
CA TYR A 19 10.60 11.90 -5.02
C TYR A 19 11.22 10.51 -4.81
N GLN A 20 10.64 9.47 -5.42
CA GLN A 20 11.10 8.08 -5.31
C GLN A 20 12.57 7.91 -5.73
N SER A 21 13.02 8.65 -6.75
CA SER A 21 14.43 8.63 -7.19
C SER A 21 15.42 9.18 -6.15
N LYS A 22 14.95 10.04 -5.23
CA LYS A 22 15.75 10.67 -4.17
C LYS A 22 15.60 9.95 -2.82
N SER A 23 14.51 9.24 -2.64
CA SER A 23 14.18 8.44 -1.45
C SER A 23 13.90 6.99 -1.85
N PRO A 24 14.92 6.22 -2.29
CA PRO A 24 14.72 4.86 -2.80
C PRO A 24 14.20 3.88 -1.75
N ASP A 25 14.39 4.18 -0.47
CA ASP A 25 13.92 3.36 0.66
C ASP A 25 12.45 3.66 1.04
N ASP A 26 11.89 4.78 0.56
CA ASP A 26 10.47 5.11 0.77
C ASP A 26 9.61 4.36 -0.25
N ARG A 27 8.35 4.10 0.09
CA ARG A 27 7.34 3.62 -0.85
C ARG A 27 6.39 4.76 -1.21
N THR A 28 6.49 5.23 -2.45
CA THR A 28 5.59 6.27 -2.97
C THR A 28 4.44 5.63 -3.73
N VAL A 29 3.21 6.07 -3.46
CA VAL A 29 2.02 5.72 -4.22
C VAL A 29 1.27 6.98 -4.63
N ILE A 30 0.54 6.91 -5.73
CA ILE A 30 -0.33 7.99 -6.20
C ILE A 30 -1.77 7.59 -5.89
N MET A 31 -2.54 8.52 -5.32
CA MET A 31 -3.95 8.32 -5.09
C MET A 31 -4.74 9.47 -5.70
N ILE A 32 -5.63 9.13 -6.62
CA ILE A 32 -6.51 10.06 -7.31
C ILE A 32 -7.93 9.85 -6.79
N VAL A 33 -8.51 10.92 -6.24
CA VAL A 33 -9.91 10.95 -5.83
C VAL A 33 -10.64 11.95 -6.73
N THR A 34 -11.68 11.51 -7.44
CA THR A 34 -12.38 12.34 -8.43
C THR A 34 -13.87 12.02 -8.52
N ASP A 35 -14.69 13.03 -8.77
CA ASP A 35 -16.10 12.89 -9.18
C ASP A 35 -16.29 13.10 -10.70
N GLY A 36 -15.19 13.32 -11.44
CA GLY A 36 -15.19 13.54 -12.89
C GLY A 36 -14.13 12.74 -13.65
N ASP A 37 -14.47 12.43 -14.89
CA ASP A 37 -13.61 11.70 -15.82
C ASP A 37 -12.47 12.56 -16.40
N PRO A 38 -11.46 11.93 -17.04
CA PRO A 38 -10.53 12.65 -17.88
C PRO A 38 -11.29 13.35 -19.02
N GLU A 39 -11.35 14.68 -19.02
CA GLU A 39 -11.95 15.44 -20.11
C GLU A 39 -11.15 15.26 -21.39
N GLY A 40 -11.79 14.89 -22.51
CA GLY A 40 -11.13 14.79 -23.82
C GLY A 40 -11.52 13.54 -24.63
N CYS A 41 -10.96 13.43 -25.83
CA CYS A 41 -11.10 12.26 -26.71
C CYS A 41 -10.30 11.06 -26.18
N GLU A 42 -10.57 9.85 -26.68
CA GLU A 42 -9.93 8.59 -26.26
C GLU A 42 -8.40 8.64 -26.25
N GLN A 43 -7.80 9.37 -27.21
CA GLN A 43 -6.34 9.60 -27.28
C GLN A 43 -5.75 10.16 -25.97
N ARG A 44 -6.51 10.97 -25.23
CA ARG A 44 -6.08 11.50 -23.95
C ARG A 44 -6.10 10.44 -22.85
N VAL A 45 -7.05 9.49 -22.88
CA VAL A 45 -7.09 8.39 -21.92
C VAL A 45 -5.89 7.48 -22.15
N PHE A 46 -5.57 7.13 -23.41
CA PHE A 46 -4.36 6.36 -23.73
C PHE A 46 -3.08 7.06 -23.28
N TYR A 47 -2.96 8.36 -23.53
CA TYR A 47 -1.82 9.16 -23.06
C TYR A 47 -1.67 9.11 -21.53
N LEU A 48 -2.77 9.26 -20.78
CA LEU A 48 -2.72 9.17 -19.33
C LEU A 48 -2.38 7.76 -18.84
N MET A 49 -2.87 6.71 -19.52
CA MET A 49 -2.48 5.33 -19.22
C MET A 49 -0.98 5.11 -19.39
N GLU A 50 -0.36 5.64 -20.45
CA GLU A 50 1.10 5.54 -20.65
C GLU A 50 1.88 6.23 -19.52
N HIS A 51 1.41 7.39 -19.08
CA HIS A 51 2.03 8.12 -17.96
C HIS A 51 1.95 7.35 -16.64
N VAL A 52 0.81 6.74 -16.37
CA VAL A 52 0.58 5.93 -15.17
C VAL A 52 1.36 4.61 -15.22
N ALA A 53 1.39 3.94 -16.37
CA ALA A 53 2.20 2.73 -16.56
C ALA A 53 3.69 3.00 -16.35
N ARG A 54 4.20 4.14 -16.81
CA ARG A 54 5.58 4.57 -16.54
C ARG A 54 5.86 4.76 -15.05
N ALA A 55 4.89 5.26 -14.28
CA ALA A 55 5.03 5.34 -12.82
C ALA A 55 5.10 3.94 -12.19
N LEU A 56 4.25 3.02 -12.67
CA LEU A 56 4.24 1.62 -12.22
C LEU A 56 5.59 0.93 -12.50
N ASP A 57 6.17 1.13 -13.68
CA ASP A 57 7.51 0.61 -14.03
C ASP A 57 8.60 1.13 -13.09
N ALA A 58 8.40 2.31 -12.49
CA ALA A 58 9.28 2.88 -11.47
C ALA A 58 8.93 2.43 -10.03
N GLY A 59 8.03 1.45 -9.87
CA GLY A 59 7.58 0.93 -8.58
C GLY A 59 6.52 1.78 -7.87
N ILE A 60 5.92 2.75 -8.57
CA ILE A 60 4.91 3.66 -8.01
C ILE A 60 3.52 3.25 -8.48
N GLN A 61 2.77 2.59 -7.61
CA GLN A 61 1.39 2.18 -7.89
C GLN A 61 0.45 3.41 -7.85
N THR A 62 -0.59 3.38 -8.70
CA THR A 62 -1.61 4.45 -8.75
C THR A 62 -3.00 3.91 -8.46
N PHE A 63 -3.66 4.46 -7.44
CA PHE A 63 -5.01 4.11 -7.02
C PHE A 63 -6.01 5.17 -7.48
N PHE A 64 -7.11 4.74 -8.09
CA PHE A 64 -8.22 5.61 -8.50
C PHE A 64 -9.44 5.36 -7.64
N ILE A 65 -9.99 6.41 -7.05
CA ILE A 65 -11.22 6.43 -6.26
C ILE A 65 -12.20 7.38 -6.93
N GLY A 66 -13.26 6.82 -7.52
CA GLY A 66 -14.30 7.55 -8.23
C GLY A 66 -15.55 7.78 -7.37
N PHE A 67 -16.03 9.01 -7.30
CA PHE A 67 -17.34 9.34 -6.74
C PHE A 67 -18.42 9.27 -7.81
N LEU A 68 -19.39 8.39 -7.61
CA LEU A 68 -20.57 8.23 -8.45
C LEU A 68 -21.72 9.05 -7.88
N GLY A 69 -22.58 9.57 -8.76
CA GLY A 69 -23.89 10.07 -8.36
C GLY A 69 -24.76 8.96 -7.76
N ARG A 70 -25.86 9.36 -7.11
CA ARG A 70 -26.76 8.45 -6.37
C ARG A 70 -27.33 7.29 -7.19
N ASN A 71 -27.33 7.38 -8.51
CA ASN A 71 -27.82 6.37 -9.44
C ASN A 71 -26.68 5.69 -10.22
N GLY A 72 -25.42 5.85 -9.79
CA GLY A 72 -24.23 5.29 -10.45
C GLY A 72 -23.71 6.10 -11.63
N GLU A 73 -24.20 7.33 -11.82
CA GLU A 73 -23.84 8.27 -12.89
C GLU A 73 -22.62 9.14 -12.56
N GLY A 74 -22.17 9.96 -13.51
CA GLY A 74 -21.14 10.99 -13.27
C GLY A 74 -19.71 10.58 -13.63
N LEU A 75 -19.42 9.28 -13.74
CA LEU A 75 -18.14 8.75 -14.20
C LEU A 75 -18.31 7.68 -15.29
N ARG A 76 -17.41 7.70 -16.28
CA ARG A 76 -17.17 6.62 -17.24
C ARG A 76 -16.29 5.57 -16.57
N GLN A 77 -16.91 4.70 -15.78
CA GLN A 77 -16.23 3.64 -15.01
C GLN A 77 -15.26 2.81 -15.85
N ALA A 78 -15.61 2.46 -17.10
CA ALA A 78 -14.71 1.73 -17.98
C ALA A 78 -13.36 2.44 -18.22
N GLN A 79 -13.37 3.78 -18.36
CA GLN A 79 -12.13 4.55 -18.54
C GLN A 79 -11.32 4.66 -17.25
N MET A 80 -12.00 4.81 -16.12
CA MET A 80 -11.37 4.80 -14.80
C MET A 80 -10.74 3.44 -14.51
N ASP A 81 -11.39 2.34 -14.87
CA ASP A 81 -10.87 0.98 -14.74
C ASP A 81 -9.67 0.74 -15.65
N TYR A 82 -9.64 1.28 -16.88
CA TYR A 82 -8.44 1.23 -17.73
C TYR A 82 -7.24 1.97 -17.12
N LEU A 83 -7.47 3.15 -16.53
CA LEU A 83 -6.41 3.91 -15.85
C LEU A 83 -5.92 3.18 -14.59
N ALA A 84 -6.84 2.62 -13.81
CA ALA A 84 -6.52 1.83 -12.63
C ALA A 84 -5.69 0.59 -12.98
N ASN A 85 -6.07 -0.10 -14.07
CA ASN A 85 -5.31 -1.23 -14.62
C ASN A 85 -3.89 -0.83 -15.05
N ALA A 86 -3.74 0.27 -15.78
CA ALA A 86 -2.42 0.82 -16.11
C ALA A 86 -1.61 1.20 -14.86
N GLY A 87 -2.28 1.59 -13.77
CA GLY A 87 -1.70 1.94 -12.47
C GLY A 87 -1.36 0.77 -11.56
N GLY A 88 -1.64 -0.46 -12.00
CA GLY A 88 -1.32 -1.67 -11.27
C GLY A 88 -2.40 -2.14 -10.29
N THR A 89 -3.64 -1.65 -10.40
CA THR A 89 -4.80 -2.22 -9.69
C THR A 89 -5.75 -2.89 -10.67
N GLU A 90 -6.54 -3.89 -10.25
CA GLU A 90 -7.45 -4.56 -11.20
C GLU A 90 -8.53 -3.62 -11.77
N ARG A 91 -8.99 -2.68 -10.95
CA ARG A 91 -10.03 -1.70 -11.26
C ARG A 91 -9.96 -0.50 -10.32
N ALA A 92 -10.74 0.55 -10.60
CA ALA A 92 -10.91 1.67 -9.67
C ALA A 92 -11.87 1.32 -8.52
N TYR A 93 -11.75 2.04 -7.42
CA TYR A 93 -12.70 2.03 -6.31
C TYR A 93 -13.82 3.01 -6.60
N TYR A 94 -15.05 2.67 -6.22
CA TYR A 94 -16.21 3.51 -6.48
C TYR A 94 -17.00 3.74 -5.21
N ILE A 95 -17.28 5.01 -4.92
CA ILE A 95 -18.05 5.46 -3.78
C ILE A 95 -19.30 6.13 -4.32
N THR A 96 -20.47 5.72 -3.84
CA THR A 96 -21.74 6.35 -4.24
C THR A 96 -21.99 7.55 -3.33
N ASP A 97 -22.22 8.72 -3.92
CA ASP A 97 -22.55 9.92 -3.17
C ASP A 97 -23.83 9.72 -2.34
N GLY A 98 -23.79 10.12 -1.07
CA GLY A 98 -24.82 9.77 -0.11
C GLY A 98 -24.34 9.90 1.34
N SER A 99 -25.19 9.45 2.27
CA SER A 99 -24.88 9.53 3.70
C SER A 99 -23.72 8.64 4.14
N SER A 100 -23.41 7.57 3.40
CA SER A 100 -22.30 6.65 3.69
C SER A 100 -20.98 7.06 3.07
N ALA A 101 -20.97 8.02 2.13
CA ALA A 101 -19.81 8.29 1.27
C ALA A 101 -18.52 8.62 2.04
N LYS A 102 -18.65 9.21 3.24
CA LYS A 102 -17.53 9.46 4.14
C LYS A 102 -16.93 8.16 4.69
N ASP A 103 -17.79 7.26 5.16
CA ASP A 103 -17.36 6.00 5.77
C ASP A 103 -16.82 5.05 4.69
N ASP A 104 -17.46 5.02 3.52
CA ASP A 104 -17.00 4.26 2.34
C ASP A 104 -15.61 4.74 1.86
N LEU A 105 -15.35 6.06 1.92
CA LEU A 105 -14.02 6.61 1.62
C LEU A 105 -12.98 6.17 2.64
N LEU A 106 -13.32 6.21 3.93
CA LEU A 106 -12.42 5.79 4.99
C LEU A 106 -12.04 4.30 4.82
N GLU A 107 -13.02 3.43 4.61
CA GLU A 107 -12.81 2.00 4.37
C GLU A 107 -11.96 1.75 3.12
N THR A 108 -12.18 2.53 2.06
CA THR A 108 -11.37 2.46 0.84
C THR A 108 -9.91 2.83 1.12
N LEU A 109 -9.66 3.90 1.89
CA LEU A 109 -8.31 4.32 2.27
C LEU A 109 -7.61 3.26 3.13
N GLU A 110 -8.34 2.64 4.05
CA GLU A 110 -7.83 1.54 4.89
C GLU A 110 -7.51 0.30 4.07
N THR A 111 -8.37 -0.06 3.12
CA THR A 111 -8.12 -1.15 2.16
C THR A 111 -6.88 -0.91 1.31
N ILE A 112 -6.74 0.31 0.76
CA ILE A 112 -5.56 0.68 -0.04
C ILE A 112 -4.31 0.60 0.82
N ARG A 113 -4.38 1.11 2.06
CA ARG A 113 -3.27 1.02 3.02
C ARG A 113 -2.86 -0.43 3.26
N GLY A 114 -3.82 -1.33 3.51
CA GLY A 114 -3.57 -2.76 3.71
C GLY A 114 -2.92 -3.44 2.49
N ARG A 115 -3.36 -3.09 1.28
CA ARG A 115 -2.76 -3.61 0.03
C ARG A 115 -1.34 -3.08 -0.25
N THR A 116 -1.00 -1.89 0.26
CA THR A 116 0.36 -1.35 0.20
C THR A 116 1.27 -1.82 1.33
N ILE A 117 0.75 -2.61 2.29
CA ILE A 117 1.60 -3.32 3.24
C ILE A 117 2.31 -4.41 2.45
N GLU A 118 3.52 -4.08 2.00
CA GLU A 118 4.40 -5.12 1.53
C GLU A 118 4.71 -6.04 2.68
N CYS A 119 4.70 -7.32 2.37
CA CYS A 119 5.10 -8.40 3.25
C CYS A 119 6.62 -8.43 3.41
N ASP A 120 7.23 -7.25 3.37
CA ASP A 120 8.63 -6.92 3.40
C ASP A 120 8.76 -5.57 4.11
N PHE A 121 9.38 -5.59 5.28
CA PHE A 121 9.54 -4.45 6.17
C PHE A 121 11.01 -4.23 6.47
N ALA A 122 11.48 -2.99 6.36
CA ALA A 122 12.77 -2.62 6.90
C ALA A 122 12.77 -2.84 8.42
N LEU A 123 13.87 -3.39 8.97
CA LEU A 123 14.00 -3.55 10.41
C LEU A 123 14.03 -2.16 11.06
N PRO A 124 13.16 -1.89 12.06
CA PRO A 124 13.16 -0.61 12.77
C PRO A 124 14.55 -0.22 13.27
N ALA A 125 15.00 0.98 12.93
CA ALA A 125 16.21 1.55 13.48
C ALA A 125 16.01 1.87 14.97
N ALA A 126 17.10 1.83 15.73
CA ALA A 126 17.09 2.24 17.13
C ALA A 126 16.60 3.69 17.25
N THR A 127 15.61 3.91 18.12
CA THR A 127 14.97 5.22 18.32
C THR A 127 15.77 6.16 19.23
N PHE A 128 16.70 5.62 20.03
CA PHE A 128 17.57 6.38 20.92
C PHE A 128 19.05 6.20 20.58
N ALA A 129 19.82 7.28 20.69
CA ALA A 129 21.25 7.25 20.45
C ALA A 129 21.95 6.38 21.51
N GLY A 130 22.55 5.27 21.07
CA GLY A 130 23.23 4.30 21.93
C GLY A 130 22.51 2.96 22.05
N ASP A 131 21.23 2.88 21.67
CA ASP A 131 20.52 1.61 21.62
C ASP A 131 20.95 0.83 20.38
N VAL A 132 21.29 -0.44 20.57
CA VAL A 132 21.48 -1.39 19.48
C VAL A 132 20.24 -2.28 19.44
N VAL A 133 19.55 -2.29 18.30
CA VAL A 133 18.46 -3.22 18.04
C VAL A 133 19.01 -4.65 18.13
N ASP A 134 18.32 -5.52 18.87
CA ASP A 134 18.62 -6.95 18.91
C ASP A 134 17.66 -7.70 17.98
N PRO A 135 18.12 -8.19 16.82
CA PRO A 135 17.28 -8.98 15.92
C PRO A 135 16.86 -10.34 16.49
N ALA A 136 17.39 -10.77 17.63
CA ALA A 136 16.87 -11.92 18.36
C ALA A 136 15.61 -11.59 19.17
N LEU A 137 15.34 -10.31 19.43
CA LEU A 137 14.22 -9.83 20.25
C LEU A 137 13.16 -9.13 19.39
N VAL A 138 12.63 -9.82 18.38
CA VAL A 138 11.58 -9.28 17.52
C VAL A 138 10.28 -10.07 17.66
N ASN A 139 9.19 -9.33 17.92
CA ASN A 139 7.83 -9.85 17.93
C ASN A 139 7.04 -9.22 16.78
N VAL A 140 6.47 -10.06 15.94
CA VAL A 140 5.56 -9.64 14.87
C VAL A 140 4.15 -10.03 15.30
N THR A 141 3.28 -9.03 15.48
CA THR A 141 1.91 -9.25 15.93
C THR A 141 0.89 -8.68 14.95
N TYR A 142 -0.23 -9.38 14.84
CA TYR A 142 -1.38 -9.04 14.03
C TYR A 142 -2.61 -9.05 14.94
N LEU A 143 -3.29 -7.92 15.04
CA LEU A 143 -4.56 -7.79 15.73
C LEU A 143 -5.66 -7.61 14.67
N PRO A 144 -6.53 -8.61 14.43
CA PRO A 144 -7.64 -8.47 13.49
C PRO A 144 -8.63 -7.41 13.98
N GLY A 145 -9.46 -6.89 13.06
CA GLY A 145 -10.54 -5.93 13.41
C GLY A 145 -11.49 -6.47 14.49
N SER A 146 -11.69 -7.79 14.52
CA SER A 146 -12.36 -8.50 15.61
C SER A 146 -11.59 -9.75 16.02
N GLY A 147 -11.31 -9.89 17.33
CA GLY A 147 -10.64 -11.06 17.89
C GLY A 147 -9.39 -10.74 18.71
N PRO A 148 -8.71 -11.78 19.24
CA PRO A 148 -7.48 -11.61 20.00
C PRO A 148 -6.28 -11.33 19.09
N GLU A 149 -5.26 -10.66 19.65
CA GLU A 149 -3.97 -10.48 18.97
C GLU A 149 -3.29 -11.85 18.75
N VAL A 150 -2.76 -12.03 17.54
CA VAL A 150 -2.02 -13.21 17.11
C VAL A 150 -0.56 -12.82 16.93
N SER A 151 0.35 -13.65 17.44
CA SER A 151 1.79 -13.51 17.21
C SER A 151 2.23 -14.45 16.08
N PHE A 152 3.01 -13.94 15.14
CA PHE A 152 3.54 -14.73 14.03
C PHE A 152 4.85 -15.39 14.44
N THR A 153 5.05 -16.61 13.94
CA THR A 153 6.25 -17.40 14.27
C THR A 153 7.41 -17.02 13.36
N LYS A 154 8.62 -16.86 13.92
CA LYS A 154 9.83 -16.67 13.11
C LYS A 154 10.29 -18.01 12.52
N VAL A 155 10.49 -18.05 11.22
CA VAL A 155 11.15 -19.15 10.48
C VAL A 155 12.48 -18.65 9.89
N LYS A 156 13.35 -19.57 9.44
CA LYS A 156 14.71 -19.19 9.02
C LYS A 156 14.78 -18.60 7.61
N ARG A 157 13.87 -19.00 6.73
CA ARG A 157 13.86 -18.64 5.30
C ARG A 157 12.50 -18.95 4.68
N ALA A 158 12.29 -18.43 3.46
CA ALA A 158 11.04 -18.59 2.71
C ALA A 158 10.60 -20.05 2.55
N GLU A 159 11.53 -21.00 2.40
CA GLU A 159 11.23 -22.42 2.23
C GLU A 159 10.64 -23.07 3.49
N ASP A 160 10.87 -22.46 4.65
CA ASP A 160 10.34 -22.93 5.94
C ASP A 160 8.97 -22.32 6.25
N CYS A 161 8.38 -21.54 5.33
CA CYS A 161 7.15 -20.79 5.57
C CYS A 161 5.90 -21.62 5.90
N GLY A 162 5.91 -22.94 5.66
CA GLY A 162 4.84 -23.84 6.08
C GLY A 162 3.43 -23.37 5.69
N GLY A 163 2.42 -23.88 6.42
CA GLY A 163 1.02 -23.46 6.32
C GLY A 163 0.55 -22.69 7.56
N SER A 164 1.41 -21.83 8.11
CA SER A 164 1.09 -21.02 9.29
C SER A 164 1.58 -19.59 9.14
N SER A 165 0.87 -18.63 9.75
CA SER A 165 1.28 -17.22 9.79
C SER A 165 2.66 -17.03 10.42
N SER A 166 3.67 -16.87 9.57
CA SER A 166 5.08 -16.86 9.92
C SER A 166 5.83 -15.73 9.20
N TRP A 167 7.05 -15.45 9.64
CA TRP A 167 7.92 -14.43 9.06
C TRP A 167 9.40 -14.85 9.12
N PHE A 168 10.26 -14.28 8.28
CA PHE A 168 11.70 -14.58 8.24
C PHE A 168 12.53 -13.32 7.92
N TYR A 169 13.83 -13.37 8.15
CA TYR A 169 14.74 -12.28 7.77
C TYR A 169 15.30 -12.44 6.36
N ASP A 170 15.74 -11.34 5.76
CA ASP A 170 16.53 -11.34 4.52
C ASP A 170 17.87 -12.06 4.71
N ASP A 171 18.54 -11.82 5.83
CA ASP A 171 19.79 -12.47 6.24
C ASP A 171 19.76 -12.74 7.75
N GLU A 172 19.83 -14.00 8.17
CA GLU A 172 19.78 -14.38 9.59
C GLU A 172 21.00 -13.89 10.40
N ALA A 173 22.15 -13.67 9.75
CA ALA A 173 23.35 -13.20 10.43
C ALA A 173 23.40 -11.67 10.55
N ARG A 174 22.85 -10.95 9.56
CA ARG A 174 22.80 -9.49 9.53
C ARG A 174 21.48 -8.99 8.93
N PRO A 175 20.37 -9.14 9.66
CA PRO A 175 19.06 -8.81 9.13
C PRO A 175 18.92 -7.31 8.93
N LYS A 176 18.49 -6.93 7.74
CA LYS A 176 18.09 -5.56 7.41
C LYS A 176 16.60 -5.45 7.15
N ARG A 177 15.97 -6.57 6.77
CA ARG A 177 14.57 -6.64 6.38
C ARG A 177 13.92 -7.87 6.97
N LEU A 178 12.62 -7.75 7.21
CA LEU A 178 11.73 -8.79 7.72
C LEU A 178 10.67 -9.06 6.67
N HIS A 179 10.51 -10.31 6.27
CA HIS A 179 9.53 -10.75 5.29
C HIS A 179 8.44 -11.58 5.95
N LEU A 180 7.18 -11.34 5.61
CA LEU A 180 6.08 -12.24 5.96
C LEU A 180 6.02 -13.38 4.96
N CYS A 181 5.73 -14.58 5.46
CA CYS A 181 5.37 -15.71 4.62
C CYS A 181 4.06 -15.44 3.86
N PRO A 182 3.81 -16.08 2.70
CA PRO A 182 2.63 -15.82 1.87
C PRO A 182 1.29 -15.82 2.63
N GLU A 183 1.06 -16.78 3.53
CA GLU A 183 -0.20 -16.83 4.29
C GLU A 183 -0.34 -15.71 5.33
N ALA A 184 0.77 -15.33 6.00
CA ALA A 184 0.78 -14.17 6.89
C ALA A 184 0.59 -12.88 6.10
N CYS A 185 1.17 -12.81 4.92
CA CYS A 185 1.08 -11.70 3.99
C CYS A 185 -0.37 -11.48 3.53
N ASP A 186 -1.02 -12.55 3.06
CA ASP A 186 -2.42 -12.53 2.62
C ASP A 186 -3.35 -12.16 3.77
N LEU A 187 -3.08 -12.64 4.99
CA LEU A 187 -3.86 -12.31 6.18
C LEU A 187 -3.77 -10.81 6.53
N VAL A 188 -2.55 -10.25 6.52
CA VAL A 188 -2.33 -8.83 6.88
C VAL A 188 -2.84 -7.89 5.79
N SER A 189 -2.63 -8.23 4.52
CA SER A 189 -3.05 -7.40 3.38
C SER A 189 -4.55 -7.49 3.09
N GLY A 190 -5.20 -8.59 3.49
CA GLY A 190 -6.63 -8.84 3.30
C GLY A 190 -7.56 -8.30 4.40
N ASP A 191 -7.04 -7.93 5.57
CA ASP A 191 -7.82 -7.37 6.68
C ASP A 191 -7.55 -5.87 6.85
N SER A 192 -8.44 -5.05 6.29
CA SER A 192 -8.34 -3.58 6.32
C SER A 192 -8.51 -2.98 7.72
N GLU A 193 -9.18 -3.69 8.64
CA GLU A 193 -9.38 -3.24 10.02
C GLU A 193 -8.24 -3.69 10.96
N ALA A 194 -7.35 -4.56 10.48
CA ALA A 194 -6.27 -5.09 11.29
C ALA A 194 -5.19 -4.07 11.62
N ARG A 195 -4.57 -4.28 12.78
CA ARG A 195 -3.34 -3.60 13.20
C ARG A 195 -2.18 -4.58 13.19
N PHE A 196 -1.26 -4.36 12.27
CA PHE A 196 0.02 -5.06 12.21
C PHE A 196 1.10 -4.27 12.95
N ARG A 197 1.91 -4.94 13.79
CA ARG A 197 2.99 -4.34 14.56
C ARG A 197 4.25 -5.20 14.51
N ILE A 198 5.39 -4.54 14.29
CA ILE A 198 6.72 -5.11 14.48
C ILE A 198 7.31 -4.45 15.72
N LEU A 199 7.47 -5.24 16.77
CA LEU A 199 8.07 -4.81 18.03
C LEU A 199 9.50 -5.33 18.09
N VAL A 200 10.44 -4.43 18.26
CA VAL A 200 11.86 -4.74 18.29
C VAL A 200 12.43 -4.36 19.65
N GLY A 201 13.12 -5.30 20.29
CA GLY A 201 13.85 -5.10 21.53
C GLY A 201 15.23 -4.49 21.29
N CYS A 202 15.73 -3.77 22.29
CA CYS A 202 17.12 -3.32 22.35
C CYS A 202 17.96 -4.34 23.14
N VAL A 203 19.25 -4.48 22.81
CA VAL A 203 20.17 -5.29 23.63
C VAL A 203 20.25 -4.68 25.03
N SER A 204 20.16 -5.52 26.04
CA SER A 204 20.33 -5.07 27.43
C SER A 204 21.81 -4.83 27.70
N GLU A 205 22.22 -3.56 27.88
CA GLU A 205 23.54 -3.26 28.43
C GLU A 205 23.53 -3.50 29.94
N LEU A 206 24.21 -4.55 30.39
CA LEU A 206 24.61 -4.65 31.80
C LEU A 206 25.68 -3.59 32.05
N LYS A 207 25.32 -2.50 32.75
CA LYS A 207 26.28 -1.57 33.35
C LYS A 207 26.81 -2.11 34.67
#